data_AF-A0A969LPJ1-F1
#
_entry.id   AF-A0A969LPJ1-F1
#
_cell.length_a   1.000
_cell.length_b   1.000
_cell.length_c   1.000
_cell.angle_alpha   90.00
_cell.angle_beta   90.00
_cell.angle_gamma   90.00
#
_symmetry.space_group_name_H-M   'P 1'
#
loop_
_entity.id
_entity.type
_entity.pdbx_description
1 polymer ?
#
loop_
_entity_poly.entity_id
_entity_poly.type
_entity_poly.pdbx_seq_one_letter_code
_entity_poly.pdbx_strand_id
1 'polypeptide(L)'
;MDMRIQRFENFLKNKGFHVVQAAYSNYSYTLFSMASMLNMDYLHGFNKDSMDMGYGYNLALKTISSNYLCRYLKQQGYAINNLSIFDLPGVPTNYYNSFVPLGANIITNKTLYNRLLKTLSVAMANNHNLRWMQDWAHGKIFKNNSAAMEESLKIAVQEKKQPVFTYVHLMMPHVPLAFDSAGNRMFVKYNADNYPVAGYENAYLQYLVYTNKKMQQYITTLQQATRGNAVILLMGDHGYRGLNCSYEKKMQFSTLNAVYLPGKNYNDWYNTMSNVNQLRVLLNTVFGEKIGMVKDGVVF
;
A
#
# COMPACT_ATOMS: atom_id res chain seq x y z
N MET A 1 -6.61 -12.16 19.38
CA MET A 1 -5.78 -11.51 18.34
C MET A 1 -5.17 -12.63 17.48
N ASP A 2 -5.21 -12.51 16.17
CA ASP A 2 -4.79 -13.56 15.24
C ASP A 2 -3.29 -13.89 15.38
N MET A 3 -2.96 -15.16 15.65
CA MET A 3 -1.57 -15.63 15.83
C MET A 3 -0.66 -15.31 14.63
N ARG A 4 -1.22 -15.20 13.42
CA ARG A 4 -0.45 -14.89 12.19
C ARG A 4 0.05 -13.45 12.19
N ILE A 5 -0.79 -12.53 12.67
CA ILE A 5 -0.47 -11.10 12.81
C ILE A 5 0.61 -10.94 13.88
N GLN A 6 0.40 -11.57 15.05
CA GLN A 6 1.38 -11.51 16.15
C GLN A 6 2.76 -12.04 15.75
N ARG A 7 2.83 -13.12 14.96
CA ARG A 7 4.12 -13.65 14.47
C ARG A 7 4.87 -12.64 13.60
N PHE A 8 4.17 -11.93 12.72
CA PHE A 8 4.81 -10.94 11.85
C PHE A 8 5.23 -9.68 12.63
N GLU A 9 4.38 -9.19 13.54
CA GLU A 9 4.75 -8.08 14.43
C GLU A 9 5.95 -8.41 15.31
N ASN A 10 6.00 -9.62 15.88
CA ASN A 10 7.14 -10.07 16.68
C ASN A 10 8.41 -10.18 15.83
N PHE A 11 8.31 -10.63 14.58
CA PHE A 11 9.43 -10.57 13.64
C PHE A 11 9.93 -9.13 13.45
N LEU A 12 9.04 -8.17 13.22
CA LEU A 12 9.40 -6.76 13.04
C LEU A 12 10.10 -6.20 14.30
N LYS A 13 9.54 -6.46 15.48
CA LYS A 13 10.14 -6.09 16.77
C LYS A 13 11.53 -6.68 16.94
N ASN A 14 11.73 -7.96 16.60
CA ASN A 14 13.03 -8.61 16.63
C ASN A 14 14.03 -8.03 15.61
N LYS A 15 13.54 -7.43 14.53
CA LYS A 15 14.34 -6.64 13.57
C LYS A 15 14.57 -5.19 14.00
N GLY A 16 14.16 -4.82 15.21
CA GLY A 16 14.37 -3.49 15.79
C GLY A 16 13.34 -2.44 15.37
N PHE A 17 12.25 -2.83 14.71
CA PHE A 17 11.14 -1.92 14.41
C PHE A 17 10.34 -1.65 15.69
N HIS A 18 9.89 -0.41 15.83
CA HIS A 18 8.76 -0.06 16.69
C HIS A 18 7.46 -0.33 15.92
N VAL A 19 6.58 -1.17 16.46
CA VAL A 19 5.28 -1.52 15.86
C VAL A 19 4.18 -0.82 16.65
N VAL A 20 3.37 0.00 15.97
CA VAL A 20 2.24 0.72 16.56
C VAL A 20 1.09 -0.27 16.80
N GLN A 21 0.73 -0.48 18.07
CA GLN A 21 -0.12 -1.61 18.49
C GLN A 21 -1.55 -1.58 17.91
N ALA A 22 -2.16 -0.42 17.80
CA ALA A 22 -3.53 -0.21 17.36
C ALA A 22 -3.59 0.89 16.29
N ALA A 23 -2.68 0.79 15.32
CA ALA A 23 -2.60 1.71 14.19
C ALA A 23 -3.84 1.64 13.29
N TYR A 24 -4.22 2.78 12.73
CA TYR A 24 -5.32 2.87 11.77
C TYR A 24 -5.09 3.92 10.70
N SER A 25 -5.65 3.66 9.53
CA SER A 25 -5.73 4.62 8.44
C SER A 25 -6.86 5.61 8.67
N ASN A 26 -6.70 6.84 8.19
CA ASN A 26 -7.72 7.88 8.30
C ASN A 26 -8.85 7.68 7.27
N TYR A 27 -8.57 6.97 6.17
CA TYR A 27 -9.50 6.67 5.08
C TYR A 27 -9.40 5.19 4.69
N SER A 28 -10.53 4.55 4.34
CA SER A 28 -10.60 3.11 4.04
C SER A 28 -10.29 2.72 2.58
N TYR A 29 -9.89 3.69 1.75
CA TYR A 29 -9.55 3.48 0.34
C TYR A 29 -8.16 4.04 0.03
N THR A 30 -7.40 3.31 -0.78
CA THR A 30 -5.99 3.58 -1.09
C THR A 30 -5.74 5.02 -1.50
N LEU A 31 -6.49 5.56 -2.48
CA LEU A 31 -6.23 6.91 -3.00
C LEU A 31 -6.38 7.98 -1.92
N PHE A 32 -7.44 7.92 -1.12
CA PHE A 32 -7.69 8.91 -0.08
C PHE A 32 -6.71 8.76 1.08
N SER A 33 -6.42 7.52 1.49
CA SER A 33 -5.46 7.26 2.56
C SER A 33 -4.05 7.72 2.18
N MET A 34 -3.62 7.42 0.95
CA MET A 34 -2.31 7.83 0.43
C MET A 34 -2.23 9.35 0.22
N ALA A 35 -3.29 9.98 -0.32
CA ALA A 35 -3.35 11.42 -0.48
C ALA A 35 -3.24 12.15 0.87
N SER A 36 -3.95 11.65 1.89
CA SER A 36 -3.92 12.22 3.25
C SER A 36 -2.55 12.02 3.90
N MET A 37 -2.05 10.78 3.91
CA MET A 37 -0.78 10.41 4.54
C MET A 37 0.40 11.19 3.95
N LEU A 38 0.56 11.20 2.62
CA LEU A 38 1.70 11.87 1.96
C LEU A 38 1.67 13.40 2.08
N ASN A 39 0.51 13.98 2.42
CA ASN A 39 0.37 15.40 2.73
C ASN A 39 0.31 15.68 4.24
N MET A 40 0.35 14.63 5.07
CA MET A 40 0.21 14.69 6.52
C MET A 40 -1.05 15.42 6.97
N ASP A 41 -2.10 15.52 6.17
CA ASP A 41 -3.30 16.26 6.52
C ASP A 41 -4.56 15.52 6.07
N TYR A 42 -5.69 15.86 6.69
CA TYR A 42 -6.99 15.42 6.18
C TYR A 42 -7.28 16.09 4.83
N LEU A 43 -8.11 15.43 4.03
CA LEU A 43 -8.45 15.86 2.70
C LEU A 43 -9.54 16.94 2.76
N HIS A 44 -9.15 18.19 2.52
CA HIS A 44 -10.08 19.31 2.44
C HIS A 44 -10.76 19.38 1.07
N GLY A 45 -12.04 19.77 1.04
CA GLY A 45 -12.81 19.85 -0.21
C GLY A 45 -13.38 18.52 -0.71
N PHE A 46 -13.28 17.46 0.10
CA PHE A 46 -13.94 16.18 -0.14
C PHE A 46 -15.21 16.13 0.72
N ASN A 47 -16.36 16.50 0.15
CA ASN A 47 -17.65 16.19 0.78
C ASN A 47 -18.05 14.73 0.47
N LYS A 48 -19.00 14.19 1.23
CA LYS A 48 -19.46 12.79 1.10
C LYS A 48 -19.86 12.45 -0.35
N ASP A 49 -20.46 13.42 -1.05
CA ASP A 49 -20.91 13.28 -2.44
C ASP A 49 -19.75 13.28 -3.46
N SER A 50 -18.62 13.92 -3.14
CA SER A 50 -17.44 13.99 -4.02
C SER A 50 -16.56 12.74 -3.95
N MET A 51 -16.66 11.95 -2.87
CA MET A 51 -15.92 10.68 -2.72
C MET A 51 -16.56 9.54 -3.52
N ASP A 52 -17.85 9.64 -3.85
CA ASP A 52 -18.61 8.61 -4.58
C ASP A 52 -18.48 8.70 -6.12
N MET A 53 -17.67 9.61 -6.64
CA MET A 53 -17.52 9.81 -8.09
C MET A 53 -16.07 9.94 -8.55
N GLY A 54 -15.84 9.68 -9.84
CA GLY A 54 -14.51 9.76 -10.49
C GLY A 54 -13.80 11.11 -10.30
N TYR A 55 -14.52 12.17 -9.94
CA TYR A 55 -13.93 13.44 -9.50
C TYR A 55 -13.06 13.29 -8.24
N GLY A 56 -13.56 12.67 -7.17
CA GLY A 56 -12.79 12.46 -5.93
C GLY A 56 -11.54 11.61 -6.16
N TYR A 57 -11.63 10.59 -7.01
CA TYR A 57 -10.47 9.78 -7.41
C TYR A 57 -9.41 10.62 -8.14
N ASN A 58 -9.83 11.44 -9.11
CA ASN A 58 -8.92 12.33 -9.84
C ASN A 58 -8.30 13.40 -8.92
N LEU A 59 -9.09 13.95 -7.99
CA LEU A 59 -8.58 14.91 -7.01
C LEU A 59 -7.55 14.26 -6.09
N ALA A 60 -7.82 13.07 -5.56
CA ALA A 60 -6.88 12.33 -4.73
C ALA A 60 -5.58 12.00 -5.50
N LEU A 61 -5.67 11.59 -6.76
CA LEU A 61 -4.51 11.37 -7.63
C LEU A 61 -3.68 12.63 -7.82
N LYS A 62 -4.32 13.77 -8.08
CA LYS A 62 -3.65 15.08 -8.20
C LYS A 62 -2.99 15.49 -6.88
N THR A 63 -3.65 15.22 -5.75
CA THR A 63 -3.10 15.49 -4.42
C THR A 63 -1.88 14.61 -4.10
N ILE A 64 -1.86 13.35 -4.56
CA ILE A 64 -0.68 12.48 -4.46
C ILE A 64 0.45 12.99 -5.36
N SER A 65 0.16 13.35 -6.61
CA SER A 65 1.16 13.80 -7.57
C SER A 65 1.77 15.17 -7.25
N SER A 66 1.19 15.90 -6.29
CA SER A 66 1.67 17.19 -5.79
C SER A 66 1.99 17.18 -4.27
N ASN A 67 2.17 15.99 -3.69
CA ASN A 67 2.24 15.81 -2.24
C ASN A 67 3.35 16.63 -1.53
N TYR A 68 3.05 17.01 -0.29
CA TYR A 68 3.96 17.77 0.57
C TYR A 68 5.27 17.03 0.87
N LEU A 69 5.21 15.76 1.27
CA LEU A 69 6.40 15.00 1.71
C LEU A 69 7.52 15.03 0.65
N CYS A 70 7.19 14.72 -0.61
CA CYS A 70 8.18 14.69 -1.68
C CYS A 70 8.75 16.08 -1.99
N ARG A 71 7.92 17.14 -1.92
CA ARG A 71 8.39 18.52 -2.10
C ARG A 71 9.33 18.93 -0.98
N TYR A 72 8.98 18.63 0.27
CA TYR A 72 9.81 18.86 1.44
C TYR A 72 11.15 18.12 1.33
N LEU A 73 11.14 16.81 1.05
CA LEU A 73 12.36 16.01 0.92
C LEU A 73 13.28 16.52 -0.19
N LYS A 74 12.72 16.96 -1.33
CA LYS A 74 13.49 17.61 -2.39
C LYS A 74 14.17 18.89 -1.93
N GLN A 75 13.49 19.71 -1.11
CA GLN A 75 14.10 20.90 -0.49
C GLN A 75 15.23 20.53 0.48
N GLN A 76 15.14 19.38 1.15
CA GLN A 76 16.21 18.81 1.98
C GLN A 76 17.31 18.10 1.17
N GLY A 77 17.31 18.23 -0.17
CA GLY A 77 18.34 17.66 -1.04
C GLY A 77 18.19 16.17 -1.36
N TYR A 78 17.05 15.55 -1.03
CA TYR A 78 16.82 14.13 -1.33
C TYR A 78 16.53 13.88 -2.80
N ALA A 79 17.12 12.83 -3.35
CA ALA A 79 16.64 12.21 -4.59
C ALA A 79 15.46 11.28 -4.29
N ILE A 80 14.44 11.32 -5.14
CA ILE A 80 13.21 10.54 -4.97
C ILE A 80 13.18 9.40 -5.99
N ASN A 81 13.08 8.15 -5.52
CA ASN A 81 12.83 6.98 -6.36
C ASN A 81 11.36 6.54 -6.21
N ASN A 82 10.63 6.52 -7.32
CA ASN A 82 9.21 6.15 -7.33
C ASN A 82 9.03 4.72 -7.85
N LEU A 83 8.80 3.78 -6.93
CA LEU A 83 8.46 2.39 -7.22
C LEU A 83 7.01 2.10 -6.77
N SER A 84 6.16 3.13 -6.84
CA SER A 84 4.74 3.05 -6.48
C SER A 84 3.86 3.04 -7.72
N ILE A 85 2.55 2.86 -7.54
CA ILE A 85 1.53 2.92 -8.59
C ILE A 85 1.03 4.35 -8.87
N PHE A 86 1.59 5.36 -8.20
CA PHE A 86 1.16 6.76 -8.32
C PHE A 86 2.26 7.62 -8.92
N ASP A 87 1.88 8.68 -9.62
CA ASP A 87 2.82 9.74 -9.92
C ASP A 87 3.19 10.50 -8.65
N LEU A 88 4.46 10.84 -8.50
CA LEU A 88 4.97 11.72 -7.45
C LEU A 88 5.44 13.05 -8.08
N PRO A 89 5.61 14.14 -7.29
CA PRO A 89 6.03 15.44 -7.81
C PRO A 89 7.29 15.37 -8.68
N GLY A 90 7.13 15.47 -10.00
CA GLY A 90 8.20 15.39 -10.99
C GLY A 90 8.89 14.02 -11.11
N VAL A 91 8.27 12.95 -10.61
CA VAL A 91 8.78 11.56 -10.73
C VAL A 91 7.59 10.63 -11.03
N PRO A 92 7.23 10.42 -12.31
CA PRO A 92 6.08 9.59 -12.68
C PRO A 92 6.31 8.11 -12.34
N THR A 93 5.22 7.33 -12.29
CA THR A 93 5.31 5.88 -12.06
C THR A 93 5.66 5.10 -13.34
N ASN A 94 6.38 3.99 -13.18
CA ASN A 94 6.54 2.94 -14.21
C ASN A 94 5.71 1.68 -13.92
N TYR A 95 4.97 1.66 -12.80
CA TYR A 95 4.29 0.48 -12.24
C TYR A 95 2.76 0.55 -12.37
N TYR A 96 2.24 1.23 -13.40
CA TYR A 96 0.80 1.37 -13.67
C TYR A 96 0.02 0.05 -13.50
N ASN A 97 -1.10 0.12 -12.78
CA ASN A 97 -2.01 -1.00 -12.56
C ASN A 97 -3.45 -0.67 -12.99
N SER A 98 -4.29 -1.71 -13.08
CA SER A 98 -5.69 -1.59 -13.50
C SER A 98 -6.64 -1.13 -12.37
N PHE A 99 -6.19 -1.14 -11.11
CA PHE A 99 -6.98 -0.69 -9.95
C PHE A 99 -6.93 0.82 -9.73
N VAL A 100 -5.89 1.47 -10.25
CA VAL A 100 -5.72 2.92 -10.33
C VAL A 100 -5.61 3.27 -11.82
N PRO A 101 -6.71 3.21 -12.58
CA PRO A 101 -6.67 3.55 -14.00
C PRO A 101 -6.30 5.03 -14.13
N LEU A 102 -5.13 5.30 -14.69
CA LEU A 102 -4.66 6.64 -15.03
C LEU A 102 -4.97 6.94 -16.51
N GLY A 103 -5.38 8.19 -16.79
CA GLY A 103 -5.58 8.69 -18.15
C GLY A 103 -6.64 7.94 -18.96
N ALA A 104 -6.30 7.55 -20.20
CA ALA A 104 -7.23 6.96 -21.18
C ALA A 104 -7.90 5.65 -20.70
N ASN A 105 -7.31 4.95 -19.73
CA ASN A 105 -7.89 3.73 -19.14
C ASN A 105 -9.19 3.99 -18.37
N ILE A 106 -9.43 5.21 -17.89
CA ILE A 106 -10.72 5.58 -17.25
C ILE A 106 -11.85 5.61 -18.30
N ILE A 107 -11.53 6.04 -19.52
CA ILE A 107 -12.48 6.24 -20.62
C ILE A 107 -12.76 4.91 -21.32
N THR A 108 -11.72 4.14 -21.65
CA THR A 108 -11.87 2.88 -22.39
C THR A 108 -12.49 1.77 -21.56
N ASN A 109 -12.19 1.67 -20.25
CA ASN A 109 -12.77 0.65 -19.36
C ASN A 109 -14.28 0.79 -19.14
N LYS A 110 -14.86 1.96 -19.46
CA LYS A 110 -16.30 2.20 -19.35
C LYS A 110 -17.08 1.88 -20.63
N THR A 111 -16.42 1.53 -21.73
CA THR A 111 -17.11 1.16 -22.97
C THR A 111 -17.85 -0.18 -22.81
N LEU A 112 -19.04 -0.28 -23.41
CA LEU A 112 -19.84 -1.51 -23.39
C LEU A 112 -19.03 -2.71 -23.91
N TYR A 113 -18.25 -2.49 -24.97
CA TYR A 113 -17.37 -3.51 -25.55
C TYR A 113 -16.36 -4.06 -24.54
N ASN A 114 -15.60 -3.20 -23.86
CA ASN A 114 -14.60 -3.66 -22.89
C ASN A 114 -15.25 -4.31 -21.66
N ARG A 115 -16.43 -3.84 -21.23
CA ARG A 115 -17.18 -4.48 -20.14
C ARG A 115 -17.66 -5.88 -20.54
N LEU A 116 -18.19 -6.05 -21.75
CA LEU A 116 -18.61 -7.35 -22.30
C LEU A 116 -17.43 -8.32 -22.40
N LEU A 117 -16.32 -7.90 -23.02
CA LEU A 117 -15.12 -8.73 -23.12
C LEU A 117 -14.58 -9.15 -21.76
N LYS A 118 -14.51 -8.22 -20.80
CA LYS A 118 -14.06 -8.52 -19.44
C LYS A 118 -14.99 -9.53 -18.77
N THR A 119 -16.31 -9.33 -18.89
CA THR A 119 -17.32 -10.19 -18.27
C THR A 119 -17.26 -11.60 -18.85
N LEU A 120 -17.19 -11.74 -20.18
CA LEU A 120 -17.08 -13.03 -20.86
C LEU A 120 -15.77 -13.74 -20.50
N SER A 121 -14.66 -13.00 -20.47
CA SER A 121 -13.34 -13.54 -20.13
C SER A 121 -13.28 -14.05 -18.68
N VAL A 122 -13.86 -13.30 -17.74
CA VAL A 122 -13.97 -13.70 -16.33
C VAL A 122 -14.90 -14.91 -16.17
N ALA A 123 -16.05 -14.91 -16.85
CA ALA A 123 -16.98 -16.05 -16.82
C ALA A 123 -16.34 -17.32 -17.36
N MET A 124 -15.62 -17.23 -18.49
CA MET A 124 -14.88 -18.33 -19.08
C MET A 124 -13.79 -18.86 -18.14
N ALA A 125 -13.00 -17.95 -17.55
CA ALA A 125 -11.98 -18.33 -16.59
C ALA A 125 -12.59 -19.06 -15.37
N ASN A 126 -13.70 -18.57 -14.83
CA ASN A 126 -14.39 -19.13 -13.66
C ASN A 126 -15.07 -20.48 -13.93
N ASN A 127 -15.72 -20.65 -15.08
CA ASN A 127 -16.48 -21.85 -15.40
C ASN A 127 -15.58 -23.06 -15.68
N HIS A 128 -14.39 -22.80 -16.24
CA HIS A 128 -13.44 -23.83 -16.63
C HIS A 128 -12.17 -23.87 -15.76
N ASN A 129 -12.13 -23.10 -14.66
CA ASN A 129 -10.99 -22.99 -13.75
C ASN A 129 -9.65 -22.67 -14.49
N LEU A 130 -9.70 -21.79 -15.49
CA LEU A 130 -8.56 -21.50 -16.37
C LEU A 130 -7.59 -20.53 -15.68
N ARG A 131 -6.70 -21.09 -14.85
CA ARG A 131 -5.69 -20.32 -14.11
C ARG A 131 -4.81 -19.45 -15.01
N TRP A 132 -4.42 -19.94 -16.19
CA TRP A 132 -3.59 -19.18 -17.12
C TRP A 132 -4.25 -17.87 -17.58
N MET A 133 -5.59 -17.81 -17.67
CA MET A 133 -6.30 -16.57 -18.00
C MET A 133 -6.23 -15.55 -16.86
N GLN A 134 -6.30 -16.00 -15.60
CA GLN A 134 -6.11 -15.14 -14.44
C GLN A 134 -4.67 -14.65 -14.32
N ASP A 135 -3.70 -15.53 -14.55
CA ASP A 135 -2.28 -15.18 -14.59
C ASP A 135 -1.97 -14.20 -15.73
N TRP A 136 -2.63 -14.34 -16.89
CA TRP A 136 -2.49 -13.39 -17.98
C TRP A 136 -3.12 -12.03 -17.62
N ALA A 137 -4.32 -12.02 -17.05
CA ALA A 137 -5.05 -10.80 -16.68
C ALA A 137 -4.38 -10.03 -15.52
N HIS A 138 -3.76 -10.74 -14.58
CA HIS A 138 -3.26 -10.15 -13.33
C HIS A 138 -1.76 -10.32 -13.10
N GLY A 139 -1.06 -11.07 -13.94
CA GLY A 139 0.36 -11.38 -13.77
C GLY A 139 1.26 -10.15 -13.67
N LYS A 140 0.87 -9.03 -14.29
CA LYS A 140 1.59 -7.76 -14.18
C LYS A 140 1.66 -7.26 -12.74
N ILE A 141 0.61 -7.44 -11.94
CA ILE A 141 0.58 -7.00 -10.53
C ILE A 141 1.65 -7.74 -9.72
N PHE A 142 1.72 -9.07 -9.87
CA PHE A 142 2.68 -9.88 -9.13
C PHE A 142 4.12 -9.61 -9.58
N LYS A 143 4.33 -9.46 -10.90
CA LYS A 143 5.63 -9.06 -11.45
C LYS A 143 6.06 -7.68 -10.95
N ASN A 144 5.13 -6.73 -10.87
CA ASN A 144 5.40 -5.39 -10.37
C ASN A 144 5.81 -5.41 -8.88
N ASN A 145 5.16 -6.21 -8.04
CA ASN A 145 5.54 -6.35 -6.63
C ASN A 145 7.00 -6.85 -6.49
N SER A 146 7.34 -7.93 -7.20
CA SER A 146 8.71 -8.47 -7.19
C SER A 146 9.72 -7.47 -7.76
N ALA A 147 9.43 -6.88 -8.90
CA ALA A 147 10.32 -5.92 -9.55
C ALA A 147 10.56 -4.68 -8.68
N ALA A 148 9.53 -4.15 -8.02
CA ALA A 148 9.66 -3.00 -7.12
C ALA A 148 10.52 -3.33 -5.88
N MET A 149 10.37 -4.54 -5.30
CA MET A 149 11.24 -4.99 -4.21
C MET A 149 12.68 -5.23 -4.67
N GLU A 150 12.89 -5.82 -5.84
CA GLU A 150 14.24 -6.05 -6.37
C GLU A 150 14.94 -4.73 -6.71
N GLU A 151 14.22 -3.79 -7.33
CA GLU A 151 14.76 -2.49 -7.70
C GLU A 151 15.09 -1.64 -6.47
N SER A 152 14.26 -1.67 -5.42
CA SER A 152 14.58 -0.96 -4.18
C SER A 152 15.84 -1.51 -3.51
N LEU A 153 16.08 -2.83 -3.57
CA LEU A 153 17.31 -3.44 -3.05
C LEU A 153 18.54 -3.05 -3.87
N LYS A 154 18.44 -3.01 -5.20
CA LYS A 154 19.51 -2.49 -6.07
C LYS A 154 19.82 -1.04 -5.74
N ILE A 155 18.79 -0.22 -5.56
CA ILE A 155 18.96 1.16 -5.11
C ILE A 155 19.64 1.18 -3.73
N ALA A 156 19.24 0.34 -2.78
CA ALA A 156 19.79 0.36 -1.42
C ALA A 156 21.31 0.11 -1.35
N VAL A 157 21.87 -0.73 -2.23
CA VAL A 157 23.31 -1.07 -2.23
C VAL A 157 24.20 -0.10 -3.02
N GLN A 158 23.60 0.71 -3.89
CA GLN A 158 24.35 1.67 -4.70
C GLN A 158 24.92 2.79 -3.83
N GLU A 159 26.13 3.25 -4.17
CA GLU A 159 26.70 4.45 -3.61
C GLU A 159 25.82 5.67 -3.89
N LYS A 160 25.58 6.49 -2.87
CA LYS A 160 24.67 7.63 -2.92
C LYS A 160 25.44 8.93 -2.85
N LYS A 161 25.33 9.74 -3.90
CA LYS A 161 25.89 11.09 -3.96
C LYS A 161 25.10 12.12 -3.15
N GLN A 162 23.86 11.78 -2.80
CA GLN A 162 22.92 12.59 -2.02
C GLN A 162 21.97 11.64 -1.26
N PRO A 163 21.29 12.07 -0.19
CA PRO A 163 20.32 11.22 0.49
C PRO A 163 19.19 10.81 -0.44
N VAL A 164 18.62 9.62 -0.23
CA VAL A 164 17.58 9.06 -1.09
C VAL A 164 16.32 8.72 -0.31
N PHE A 165 15.17 8.99 -0.91
CA PHE A 165 13.88 8.50 -0.46
C PHE A 165 13.32 7.59 -1.55
N THR A 166 13.08 6.33 -1.19
CA THR A 166 12.53 5.32 -2.11
C THR A 166 11.15 4.92 -1.64
N TYR A 167 10.13 5.24 -2.45
CA TYR A 167 8.76 4.84 -2.16
C TYR A 167 8.39 3.57 -2.92
N VAL A 168 8.11 2.49 -2.18
CA VAL A 168 7.68 1.20 -2.72
C VAL A 168 6.22 0.98 -2.32
N HIS A 169 5.32 0.84 -3.30
CA HIS A 169 3.92 0.49 -3.04
C HIS A 169 3.62 -0.90 -3.55
N LEU A 170 3.42 -1.84 -2.62
CA LEU A 170 3.14 -3.24 -2.95
C LEU A 170 1.63 -3.47 -2.95
N MET A 171 1.14 -4.16 -3.98
CA MET A 171 -0.27 -4.58 -4.07
C MET A 171 -0.57 -5.81 -3.19
N MET A 172 0.25 -6.10 -2.20
CA MET A 172 0.08 -7.25 -1.29
C MET A 172 -0.42 -6.76 0.07
N PRO A 173 -1.39 -7.42 0.70
CA PRO A 173 -2.11 -8.64 0.27
C PRO A 173 -3.42 -8.33 -0.51
N HIS A 174 -3.47 -7.24 -1.29
CA HIS A 174 -4.66 -6.87 -2.04
C HIS A 174 -5.06 -7.93 -3.08
N VAL A 175 -6.33 -7.94 -3.51
CA VAL A 175 -6.76 -8.76 -4.66
C VAL A 175 -5.97 -8.36 -5.91
N PRO A 176 -5.62 -9.31 -6.81
CA PRO A 176 -6.02 -10.71 -6.81
C PRO A 176 -5.17 -11.60 -5.90
N LEU A 177 -5.86 -12.47 -5.15
CA LEU A 177 -5.30 -13.47 -4.23
C LEU A 177 -4.73 -14.66 -5.01
N ALA A 178 -3.52 -14.51 -5.54
CA ALA A 178 -2.95 -15.52 -6.44
C ALA A 178 -2.07 -16.57 -5.80
N PHE A 179 -1.73 -16.45 -4.51
CA PHE A 179 -0.81 -17.38 -3.86
C PHE A 179 -1.39 -17.94 -2.58
N ASP A 180 -1.18 -19.25 -2.40
CA ASP A 180 -1.44 -19.94 -1.14
C ASP A 180 -0.33 -19.66 -0.11
N SER A 181 -0.51 -20.17 1.11
CA SER A 181 0.46 -19.97 2.20
C SER A 181 1.83 -20.63 1.97
N ALA A 182 1.93 -21.57 1.02
CA ALA A 182 3.18 -22.22 0.61
C ALA A 182 3.86 -21.50 -0.57
N GLY A 183 3.18 -20.55 -1.21
CA GLY A 183 3.67 -19.81 -2.36
C GLY A 183 3.33 -20.45 -3.70
N ASN A 184 2.44 -21.45 -3.73
CA ASN A 184 1.92 -21.99 -4.98
C ASN A 184 0.82 -21.07 -5.53
N ARG A 185 0.67 -21.07 -6.85
CA ARG A 185 -0.42 -20.35 -7.50
C ARG A 185 -1.77 -20.98 -7.14
N MET A 186 -2.70 -20.16 -6.66
CA MET A 186 -4.08 -20.56 -6.45
C MET A 186 -5.02 -19.97 -7.50
N PHE A 187 -6.16 -20.63 -7.69
CA PHE A 187 -7.25 -20.13 -8.50
C PHE A 187 -8.38 -19.66 -7.58
N VAL A 188 -8.81 -18.41 -7.74
CA VAL A 188 -9.94 -17.82 -6.99
C VAL A 188 -10.95 -17.33 -8.00
N LYS A 189 -12.23 -17.62 -7.83
CA LYS A 189 -13.26 -17.12 -8.74
C LYS A 189 -13.53 -15.65 -8.43
N TYR A 190 -13.57 -14.81 -9.46
CA TYR A 190 -13.82 -13.35 -9.34
C TYR A 190 -15.06 -12.93 -10.13
N ASN A 191 -15.74 -11.86 -9.73
CA ASN A 191 -16.74 -11.20 -10.58
C ASN A 191 -16.06 -10.27 -11.60
N ALA A 192 -16.84 -9.66 -12.48
CA ALA A 192 -16.34 -8.73 -13.50
C ALA A 192 -15.66 -7.47 -12.91
N ASP A 193 -15.84 -7.19 -11.62
CA ASP A 193 -15.19 -6.09 -10.90
C ASP A 193 -13.93 -6.54 -10.13
N ASN A 194 -13.46 -7.76 -10.38
CA ASN A 194 -12.31 -8.39 -9.72
C ASN A 194 -12.48 -8.62 -8.22
N TYR A 195 -13.72 -8.76 -7.74
CA TYR A 195 -14.02 -9.18 -6.38
C TYR A 195 -14.25 -10.70 -6.31
N PRO A 196 -13.65 -11.41 -5.34
CA PRO A 196 -13.86 -12.83 -5.14
C PRO A 196 -15.34 -13.16 -4.90
N VAL A 197 -15.86 -14.19 -5.56
CA VAL A 197 -17.28 -14.59 -5.44
C VAL A 197 -17.54 -15.59 -4.31
N ALA A 198 -16.51 -16.31 -3.85
CA ALA A 198 -16.58 -17.25 -2.74
C ALA A 198 -15.18 -17.51 -2.15
N GLY A 199 -15.13 -17.92 -0.88
CA GLY A 199 -13.88 -18.33 -0.23
C GLY A 199 -12.87 -17.19 -0.01
N TYR A 200 -13.31 -15.93 -0.07
CA TYR A 200 -12.44 -14.76 0.00
C TYR A 200 -11.60 -14.73 1.26
N GLU A 201 -12.21 -14.95 2.42
CA GLU A 201 -11.52 -14.89 3.72
C GLU A 201 -10.39 -15.92 3.80
N ASN A 202 -10.67 -17.18 3.43
CA ASN A 202 -9.63 -18.21 3.45
C ASN A 202 -8.50 -17.92 2.45
N ALA A 203 -8.85 -17.52 1.22
CA ALA A 203 -7.84 -17.15 0.23
C ALA A 203 -7.01 -15.94 0.67
N TYR A 204 -7.64 -14.94 1.30
CA TYR A 204 -6.98 -13.75 1.82
C TYR A 204 -6.02 -14.11 2.94
N LEU A 205 -6.44 -14.96 3.88
CA LEU A 205 -5.59 -15.42 4.98
C LEU A 205 -4.38 -16.23 4.48
N GLN A 206 -4.56 -17.06 3.45
CA GLN A 206 -3.44 -17.75 2.82
C GLN A 206 -2.47 -16.78 2.14
N TYR A 207 -3.01 -15.79 1.42
CA TYR A 207 -2.20 -14.78 0.75
C TYR A 207 -1.50 -13.84 1.74
N LEU A 208 -2.10 -13.56 2.89
CA LEU A 208 -1.48 -12.81 3.99
C LEU A 208 -0.28 -13.57 4.56
N VAL A 209 -0.37 -14.89 4.76
CA VAL A 209 0.78 -15.70 5.20
C VAL A 209 1.91 -15.66 4.18
N TYR A 210 1.59 -15.77 2.88
CA TYR A 210 2.56 -15.59 1.81
C TYR A 210 3.23 -14.21 1.84
N THR A 211 2.41 -13.16 1.97
CA THR A 211 2.88 -11.76 2.02
C THR A 211 3.82 -11.56 3.20
N ASN A 212 3.47 -12.05 4.38
CA ASN A 212 4.32 -11.97 5.57
C ASN A 212 5.67 -12.65 5.33
N LYS A 213 5.70 -13.85 4.73
CA LYS A 213 6.96 -14.54 4.37
C LYS A 213 7.81 -13.71 3.40
N LYS A 214 7.20 -13.13 2.36
CA LYS A 214 7.91 -12.26 1.41
C LYS A 214 8.45 -11.00 2.07
N MET A 215 7.67 -10.35 2.93
CA MET A 215 8.10 -9.17 3.67
C MET A 215 9.21 -9.49 4.68
N GLN A 216 9.17 -10.65 5.34
CA GLN A 216 10.25 -11.09 6.23
C GLN A 216 11.60 -11.22 5.51
N GLN A 217 11.57 -11.85 4.32
CA GLN A 217 12.75 -11.97 3.46
C GLN A 217 13.23 -10.60 3.00
N TYR A 218 12.33 -9.80 2.42
CA TYR A 218 12.63 -8.47 1.89
C TYR A 218 13.21 -7.53 2.95
N ILE A 219 12.59 -7.42 4.13
CA ILE A 219 13.06 -6.55 5.22
C ILE A 219 14.44 -6.99 5.72
N THR A 220 14.66 -8.31 5.83
CA THR A 220 15.99 -8.83 6.23
C THR A 220 17.05 -8.41 5.23
N THR A 221 16.79 -8.59 3.93
CA THR A 221 17.73 -8.20 2.87
C THR A 221 17.89 -6.68 2.77
N LEU A 222 16.83 -5.91 2.95
CA LEU A 222 16.87 -4.44 2.90
C LEU A 222 17.73 -3.89 4.03
N GLN A 223 17.54 -4.35 5.28
CA GLN A 223 18.38 -3.94 6.40
C GLN A 223 19.85 -4.30 6.20
N GLN A 224 20.14 -5.46 5.61
CA GLN A 224 21.50 -5.86 5.25
C GLN A 224 22.08 -4.94 4.16
N ALA A 225 21.33 -4.69 3.09
CA ALA A 225 21.72 -3.82 2.00
C ALA A 225 22.03 -2.39 2.47
N THR A 226 21.25 -1.87 3.40
CA THR A 226 21.45 -0.54 4.00
C THR A 226 22.38 -0.53 5.21
N ARG A 227 22.97 -1.69 5.58
CA ARG A 227 23.80 -1.87 6.78
C ARG A 227 23.15 -1.38 8.08
N GLY A 228 21.82 -1.46 8.16
CA GLY A 228 21.04 -0.94 9.30
C GLY A 228 20.97 0.59 9.41
N ASN A 229 21.48 1.35 8.44
CA ASN A 229 21.55 2.81 8.51
C ASN A 229 20.35 3.53 7.89
N ALA A 230 19.45 2.82 7.20
CA ALA A 230 18.27 3.43 6.62
C ALA A 230 17.15 3.56 7.64
N VAL A 231 16.43 4.68 7.58
CA VAL A 231 15.09 4.82 8.17
C VAL A 231 14.12 4.01 7.29
N ILE A 232 13.34 3.11 7.90
CA ILE A 232 12.38 2.28 7.16
C ILE A 232 10.99 2.44 7.78
N LEU A 233 10.02 2.81 6.95
CA LEU A 233 8.62 2.92 7.32
C LEU A 233 7.83 1.84 6.55
N LEU A 234 7.18 0.92 7.27
CA LEU A 234 6.31 -0.11 6.73
C LEU A 234 4.88 0.19 7.17
N MET A 235 4.01 0.49 6.21
CA MET A 235 2.63 0.90 6.48
C MET A 235 1.66 0.20 5.54
N GLY A 236 0.51 -0.19 6.06
CA GLY A 236 -0.67 -0.45 5.23
C GLY A 236 -1.44 0.85 4.99
N ASP A 237 -1.91 1.03 3.77
CA ASP A 237 -2.73 2.16 3.36
C ASP A 237 -4.13 2.10 3.98
N HIS A 238 -4.74 0.92 4.04
CA HIS A 238 -6.02 0.68 4.71
C HIS A 238 -6.13 -0.77 5.22
N GLY A 239 -7.22 -1.06 5.92
CA GLY A 239 -7.50 -2.38 6.47
C GLY A 239 -8.32 -3.30 5.58
N TYR A 240 -8.81 -4.39 6.14
CA TYR A 240 -9.52 -5.44 5.42
C TYR A 240 -10.97 -5.05 5.12
N ARG A 241 -11.38 -5.22 3.85
CA ARG A 241 -12.75 -5.01 3.36
C ARG A 241 -13.33 -6.36 2.93
N GLY A 242 -13.87 -7.11 3.89
CA GLY A 242 -14.48 -8.43 3.67
C GLY A 242 -15.75 -8.40 2.81
N LEU A 243 -16.28 -9.58 2.47
CA LEU A 243 -17.51 -9.70 1.67
C LEU A 243 -18.76 -9.20 2.42
N ASN A 244 -18.79 -9.33 3.76
CA ASN A 244 -19.84 -8.79 4.62
C ASN A 244 -19.37 -7.51 5.33
N CYS A 245 -19.37 -6.40 4.60
CA CYS A 245 -18.92 -5.08 5.09
C CYS A 245 -19.76 -4.49 6.25
N SER A 246 -20.91 -5.07 6.60
CA SER A 246 -21.84 -4.52 7.59
C SER A 246 -21.40 -4.72 9.04
N TYR A 247 -20.62 -5.76 9.36
CA TYR A 247 -20.37 -6.12 10.76
C TYR A 247 -19.15 -5.42 11.39
N GLU A 248 -18.15 -4.99 10.63
CA GLU A 248 -16.91 -4.42 11.22
C GLU A 248 -16.29 -3.30 10.39
N LYS A 249 -17.01 -2.18 10.17
CA LYS A 249 -16.47 -0.96 9.52
C LYS A 249 -15.09 -0.54 10.04
N LYS A 250 -14.80 -0.79 11.32
CA LYS A 250 -13.50 -0.52 11.96
C LYS A 250 -12.34 -1.29 11.31
N MET A 251 -12.55 -2.54 10.88
CA MET A 251 -11.50 -3.35 10.24
C MET A 251 -11.01 -2.78 8.92
N GLN A 252 -11.83 -1.98 8.24
CA GLN A 252 -11.44 -1.30 7.00
C GLN A 252 -10.38 -0.22 7.24
N PHE A 253 -10.23 0.22 8.49
CA PHE A 253 -9.24 1.23 8.87
C PHE A 253 -8.05 0.62 9.60
N SER A 254 -8.22 -0.52 10.29
CA SER A 254 -7.15 -1.22 11.01
C SER A 254 -5.99 -1.61 10.09
N THR A 255 -4.80 -1.07 10.37
CA THR A 255 -3.62 -1.23 9.52
C THR A 255 -2.39 -1.61 10.33
N LEU A 256 -1.37 -2.12 9.64
CA LEU A 256 -0.04 -2.32 10.20
C LEU A 256 0.77 -1.05 9.99
N ASN A 257 1.33 -0.49 11.06
CA ASN A 257 2.36 0.55 10.99
C ASN A 257 3.57 0.15 11.83
N ALA A 258 4.74 0.16 11.20
CA ALA A 258 6.00 -0.12 11.85
C ALA A 258 7.09 0.81 11.32
N VAL A 259 7.92 1.31 12.23
CA VAL A 259 9.04 2.20 11.91
C VAL A 259 10.33 1.62 12.45
N TYR A 260 11.39 1.65 11.65
CA TYR A 260 12.76 1.35 12.06
C TYR A 260 13.58 2.62 11.96
N LEU A 261 14.15 3.03 13.08
CA LEU A 261 15.06 4.16 13.18
C LEU A 261 16.44 3.63 13.63
N PRO A 262 17.52 3.93 12.89
CA PRO A 262 18.87 3.55 13.31
C PRO A 262 19.21 4.08 14.72
N GLY A 263 18.78 5.31 15.04
CA GLY A 263 18.95 5.93 16.35
C GLY A 263 17.98 5.45 17.43
N LYS A 264 17.01 4.58 17.09
CA LYS A 264 16.02 3.97 18.01
C LYS A 264 15.24 4.95 18.90
N ASN A 265 15.08 6.21 18.49
CA ASN A 265 14.26 7.17 19.20
C ASN A 265 12.79 7.02 18.80
N TYR A 266 12.00 6.34 19.63
CA TYR A 266 10.58 6.06 19.36
C TYR A 266 9.62 6.77 20.32
N ASN A 267 10.10 7.75 21.09
CA ASN A 267 9.36 8.33 22.23
C ASN A 267 8.02 8.97 21.83
N ASP A 268 7.95 9.52 20.63
CA ASP A 268 6.76 10.22 20.12
C ASP A 268 5.76 9.29 19.42
N TRP A 269 6.08 7.99 19.26
CA TRP A 269 5.15 7.00 18.73
C TRP A 269 4.25 6.44 19.83
N TYR A 270 2.94 6.69 19.71
CA TYR A 270 1.91 6.19 20.62
C TYR A 270 1.06 5.08 19.98
N ASN A 271 0.51 4.21 20.82
CA ASN A 271 -0.12 2.94 20.42
C ASN A 271 -1.30 3.08 19.44
N THR A 272 -2.01 4.21 19.44
CA THR A 272 -3.22 4.45 18.63
C THR A 272 -3.00 5.48 17.52
N MET A 273 -1.76 5.68 17.09
CA MET A 273 -1.43 6.69 16.08
C MET A 273 -2.02 6.35 14.71
N SER A 274 -2.73 7.31 14.14
CA SER A 274 -3.28 7.19 12.78
C SER A 274 -2.24 7.51 11.70
N ASN A 275 -2.47 7.05 10.47
CA ASN A 275 -1.53 7.23 9.35
C ASN A 275 -1.13 8.69 9.10
N VAL A 276 -2.05 9.65 9.28
CA VAL A 276 -1.79 11.09 9.06
C VAL A 276 -0.68 11.65 9.96
N ASN A 277 -0.50 11.10 11.16
CA ASN A 277 0.50 11.55 12.13
C ASN A 277 1.85 10.81 12.03
N GLN A 278 1.90 9.65 11.36
CA GLN A 278 3.12 8.84 11.26
C GLN A 278 4.29 9.61 10.64
N LEU A 279 4.04 10.29 9.51
CA LEU A 279 5.06 11.09 8.84
C LEU A 279 5.36 12.39 9.58
N ARG A 280 4.39 12.97 10.31
CA ARG A 280 4.64 14.16 11.15
C ARG A 280 5.64 13.84 12.25
N VAL A 281 5.42 12.73 12.97
CA VAL A 281 6.34 12.25 14.00
C VAL A 281 7.69 11.89 13.37
N LEU A 282 7.69 11.18 12.24
CA LEU A 282 8.94 10.84 11.55
C LEU A 282 9.79 12.07 11.21
N LEU A 283 9.18 13.11 10.63
CA LEU A 283 9.90 14.32 10.25
C LEU A 283 10.41 15.08 11.48
N ASN A 284 9.61 15.16 12.54
CA ASN A 284 10.06 15.75 13.81
C ASN A 284 11.27 14.99 14.39
N THR A 285 11.24 13.66 14.37
CA THR A 285 12.31 12.83 14.92
C THR A 285 13.58 12.85 14.08
N VAL A 286 13.46 12.77 12.75
CA VAL A 286 14.62 12.61 11.84
C VAL A 286 15.24 13.95 11.45
N PHE A 287 14.42 14.99 11.25
CA PHE A 287 14.86 16.29 10.75
C PHE A 287 14.78 17.41 11.80
N GLY A 288 14.29 17.12 13.01
CA GLY A 288 14.13 18.14 14.05
C GLY A 288 13.02 19.15 13.75
N GLU A 289 12.09 18.78 12.87
CA GLU A 289 10.92 19.60 12.55
C GLU A 289 10.01 19.81 13.77
N LYS A 290 9.16 20.83 13.70
CA LYS A 290 8.19 21.17 14.75
C LYS A 290 6.76 21.11 14.23
N ILE A 291 6.44 20.03 13.52
CA ILE A 291 5.12 19.81 12.94
C ILE A 291 4.18 19.37 14.07
N GLY A 292 3.16 20.17 14.37
CA GLY A 292 2.13 19.80 15.35
C GLY A 292 1.32 18.57 14.91
N MET A 293 0.90 17.73 15.85
CA MET A 293 0.01 16.61 15.53
C MET A 293 -1.40 17.10 15.21
N VAL A 294 -2.10 16.39 14.33
CA VAL A 294 -3.55 16.59 14.12
C VAL A 294 -4.33 15.57 14.94
N LYS A 295 -5.60 15.87 15.24
CA LYS A 295 -6.47 14.94 15.96
C LYS A 295 -6.60 13.64 15.16
N ASP A 296 -6.26 12.50 15.77
CA ASP A 296 -6.48 11.21 15.13
C ASP A 296 -7.98 10.91 15.00
N GLY A 297 -8.36 10.31 13.87
CA GLY A 297 -9.74 10.03 13.53
C GLY A 297 -9.89 9.35 12.17
N VAL A 298 -11.03 8.72 11.98
CA VAL A 298 -11.44 8.08 10.72
C VAL A 298 -12.48 8.94 10.01
N VAL A 299 -12.43 8.95 8.68
CA VAL A 299 -13.41 9.59 7.80
C VAL A 299 -14.23 8.51 7.11
N PHE A 300 -15.56 8.62 7.19
CA PHE A 300 -16.54 7.66 6.67
C PHE A 300 -17.21 8.13 5.38
#